data_AF-A0A9D4Q005-F1
#
_entry.id   AF-A0A9D4Q005-F1
#
_cell.length_a   1.000
_cell.length_b   1.000
_cell.length_c   1.000
_cell.angle_alpha   90.00
_cell.angle_beta   90.00
_cell.angle_gamma   90.00
#
_symmetry.space_group_name_H-M   'P 1'
#
loop_
_entity.id
_entity.type
_entity.pdbx_description
1 polymer ?
#
loop_
_entity_poly.entity_id
_entity_poly.type
_entity_poly.pdbx_seq_one_letter_code
_entity_poly.pdbx_strand_id
1 'polypeptide(L)'
;MGGVVQRPRIYQKTKPTMQEITTLEDNYVRCLELLIGDDKFSAGDSFSIADIAVTAHLPMALESFVDPAKFPKLASYYERVKREQLYFEEIYRPALNVIKEMKASLK
;
A
#
# COMPACT_ATOMS: atom_id res chain seq x y z
N MET A 1 -21.57 -26.12 3.60
CA MET A 1 -21.74 -24.68 3.31
C MET A 1 -20.80 -24.32 2.19
N GLY A 2 -21.31 -24.04 0.98
CA GLY A 2 -20.48 -23.61 -0.14
C GLY A 2 -20.07 -22.16 0.05
N GLY A 3 -18.79 -21.91 0.35
CA GLY A 3 -18.28 -20.56 0.45
C GLY A 3 -18.40 -19.85 -0.89
N VAL A 4 -19.11 -18.73 -0.94
CA VAL A 4 -19.12 -17.86 -2.11
C VAL A 4 -17.69 -17.32 -2.25
N VAL A 5 -17.01 -17.70 -3.33
CA VAL A 5 -15.72 -17.11 -3.69
C VAL A 5 -15.98 -15.65 -4.05
N GLN A 6 -15.75 -14.75 -3.10
CA GLN A 6 -15.84 -13.31 -3.32
C GLN A 6 -14.74 -12.91 -4.31
N ARG A 7 -15.13 -12.55 -5.53
CA ARG A 7 -14.19 -12.05 -6.54
C ARG A 7 -13.83 -10.60 -6.19
N PRO A 8 -12.53 -10.24 -6.13
CA PRO A 8 -12.11 -8.85 -5.93
C PRO A 8 -12.83 -7.90 -6.91
N ARG A 9 -13.30 -6.75 -6.41
CA ARG A 9 -14.12 -5.79 -7.18
C ARG A 9 -13.46 -5.24 -8.43
N ILE A 10 -12.14 -5.23 -8.44
CA ILE A 10 -11.30 -4.92 -9.59
C ILE A 10 -11.70 -5.73 -10.84
N TYR A 11 -12.04 -7.02 -10.68
CA TYR A 11 -12.51 -7.89 -11.77
C TYR A 11 -13.94 -7.56 -12.20
N GLN A 12 -14.68 -6.90 -11.32
CA GLN A 12 -16.03 -6.41 -11.58
C GLN A 12 -16.02 -4.97 -12.13
N LYS A 13 -14.83 -4.36 -12.29
CA LYS A 13 -14.64 -2.98 -12.74
C LYS A 13 -15.43 -1.94 -11.92
N THR A 14 -15.61 -2.19 -10.62
CA THR A 14 -16.31 -1.28 -9.70
C THR A 14 -15.37 -0.80 -8.61
N LYS A 15 -15.60 0.44 -8.15
CA LYS A 15 -14.91 0.97 -6.98
C LYS A 15 -15.26 0.18 -5.71
N PRO A 16 -14.33 0.08 -4.74
CA PRO A 16 -14.67 -0.46 -3.43
C PRO A 16 -15.70 0.42 -2.72
N THR A 17 -16.53 -0.21 -1.92
CA THR A 17 -17.44 0.47 -1.00
C THR A 17 -16.67 1.09 0.14
N MET A 18 -17.27 2.07 0.81
CA MET A 18 -16.66 2.68 2.00
C MET A 18 -16.33 1.65 3.09
N GLN A 19 -17.18 0.64 3.29
CA GLN A 19 -16.93 -0.41 4.27
C GLN A 19 -15.68 -1.24 3.94
N GLU A 20 -15.44 -1.54 2.67
CA GLU A 20 -14.25 -2.28 2.25
C GLU A 20 -12.99 -1.41 2.33
N ILE A 21 -13.09 -0.12 2.03
CA ILE A 21 -11.99 0.83 2.25
C ILE A 21 -11.67 0.88 3.74
N THR A 22 -12.67 1.03 4.63
CA THR A 22 -12.45 1.00 6.08
C THR A 22 -11.84 -0.33 6.54
N THR A 23 -12.29 -1.47 5.99
CA THR A 23 -11.72 -2.78 6.31
C THR A 23 -10.26 -2.88 5.86
N LEU A 24 -9.92 -2.35 4.68
CA LEU A 24 -8.54 -2.27 4.19
C LEU A 24 -7.69 -1.36 5.09
N GLU A 25 -8.19 -0.19 5.44
CA GLU A 25 -7.55 0.77 6.35
C GLU A 25 -7.25 0.09 7.71
N ASP A 26 -8.26 -0.49 8.35
CA ASP A 26 -8.14 -1.01 9.72
C ASP A 26 -7.38 -2.34 9.82
N ASN A 27 -7.51 -3.24 8.84
CA ASN A 27 -6.88 -4.56 8.93
C ASN A 27 -5.53 -4.64 8.23
N TYR A 28 -5.31 -3.85 7.17
CA TYR A 28 -4.11 -3.98 6.36
C TYR A 28 -3.17 -2.78 6.53
N VAL A 29 -3.67 -1.56 6.33
CA VAL A 29 -2.82 -0.36 6.38
C VAL A 29 -2.30 -0.14 7.80
N ARG A 30 -3.14 -0.34 8.83
CA ARG A 30 -2.67 -0.32 10.23
C ARG A 30 -1.64 -1.40 10.56
N CYS A 31 -1.75 -2.59 9.96
CA CYS A 31 -0.71 -3.62 10.14
C CYS A 31 0.62 -3.17 9.55
N LEU A 32 0.62 -2.46 8.42
CA LEU A 32 1.85 -1.89 7.86
C LEU A 32 2.42 -0.80 8.79
N GLU A 33 1.58 0.04 9.42
CA GLU A 33 2.04 1.01 10.42
C GLU A 33 2.67 0.36 11.67
N LEU A 34 2.19 -0.81 12.07
CA LEU A 34 2.81 -1.58 13.14
C LEU A 34 4.15 -2.18 12.70
N LEU A 35 4.23 -2.71 11.47
CA LEU A 35 5.43 -3.35 10.94
C LEU A 35 6.61 -2.40 10.73
N ILE A 36 6.35 -1.13 10.39
CA ILE A 36 7.42 -0.12 10.26
C ILE A 36 8.03 0.28 11.60
N GLY A 37 7.41 -0.08 12.73
CA GLY A 37 7.90 0.26 14.07
C GLY A 37 8.01 1.77 14.30
N ASP A 38 8.68 2.18 15.38
CA ASP A 38 8.87 3.59 15.73
C ASP A 38 10.26 4.14 15.35
N ASP A 39 11.15 3.26 14.90
CA ASP A 39 12.50 3.62 14.46
C ASP A 39 12.49 4.31 13.08
N LYS A 40 13.66 4.75 12.62
CA LYS A 40 13.80 5.39 11.30
C LYS A 40 13.38 4.46 10.16
N PHE A 41 13.69 3.17 10.28
CA PHE A 41 13.40 2.09 9.35
C PHE A 41 12.78 0.89 10.11
N SER A 42 12.21 -0.07 9.39
CA SER A 42 11.42 -1.18 9.98
C SER A 42 12.19 -2.08 10.94
N ALA A 43 13.53 -2.07 10.87
CA ALA A 43 14.41 -2.89 11.70
C ALA A 43 15.49 -2.06 12.43
N GLY A 44 15.22 -0.77 12.70
CA GLY A 44 16.11 0.14 13.42
C GLY A 44 16.51 1.36 12.59
N ASP A 45 17.71 1.88 12.81
CA ASP A 45 18.16 3.15 12.21
C ASP A 45 18.78 3.03 10.81
N SER A 46 19.00 1.80 10.34
CA SER A 46 19.61 1.51 9.02
C SER A 46 18.60 0.88 8.07
N PHE A 47 18.66 1.30 6.80
CA PHE A 47 17.88 0.69 5.73
C PHE A 47 18.27 -0.77 5.53
N SER A 48 17.28 -1.65 5.35
CA SER A 48 17.48 -3.10 5.31
C SER A 48 16.48 -3.80 4.37
N ILE A 49 16.63 -5.12 4.26
CA ILE A 49 15.66 -5.96 3.53
C ILE A 49 14.25 -5.92 4.14
N ALA A 50 14.12 -5.61 5.44
CA ALA A 50 12.81 -5.44 6.07
C ALA A 50 12.06 -4.27 5.43
N ASP A 51 12.76 -3.18 5.11
CA ASP A 51 12.16 -2.01 4.49
C ASP A 51 11.74 -2.26 3.05
N ILE A 52 12.54 -3.03 2.31
CA ILE A 52 12.20 -3.49 0.95
C ILE A 52 10.93 -4.36 0.99
N ALA A 53 10.85 -5.28 1.95
CA ALA A 53 9.70 -6.17 2.11
C ALA A 53 8.42 -5.41 2.47
N VAL A 54 8.49 -4.45 3.39
CA VAL A 54 7.34 -3.60 3.73
C VAL A 54 6.97 -2.71 2.53
N THR A 55 7.95 -2.11 1.86
CA THR A 55 7.72 -1.18 0.74
C THR A 55 7.06 -1.83 -0.47
N ALA A 56 7.26 -3.12 -0.70
CA ALA A 56 6.54 -3.86 -1.75
C ALA A 56 5.00 -3.78 -1.61
N HIS A 57 4.50 -3.51 -0.40
CA HIS A 57 3.09 -3.42 -0.07
C HIS A 57 2.55 -1.97 -0.11
N LEU A 58 3.42 -0.97 0.05
CA LEU A 58 3.05 0.44 0.20
C LEU A 58 2.41 1.08 -1.04
N PRO A 59 2.83 0.80 -2.28
CA PRO A 59 2.13 1.26 -3.47
C PRO A 59 0.63 0.93 -3.46
N MET A 60 0.28 -0.32 -3.13
CA MET A 60 -1.12 -0.73 -3.06
C MET A 60 -1.85 -0.12 -1.86
N ALA A 61 -1.16 0.09 -0.74
CA ALA A 61 -1.75 0.67 0.45
C ALA A 61 -2.01 2.18 0.32
N LEU A 62 -1.07 2.95 -0.23
CA LEU A 62 -1.10 4.42 -0.20
C LEU A 62 -1.48 5.06 -1.54
N GLU A 63 -1.27 4.39 -2.68
CA GLU A 63 -1.54 4.98 -4.01
C GLU A 63 -2.88 4.47 -4.60
N SER A 64 -3.58 3.59 -3.87
CA SER A 64 -4.87 2.99 -4.26
C SER A 64 -6.05 3.79 -3.70
N PHE A 65 -7.02 3.16 -3.03
CA PHE A 65 -8.27 3.80 -2.57
C PHE A 65 -8.19 4.43 -1.17
N VAL A 66 -7.08 4.25 -0.46
CA VAL A 66 -6.85 4.81 0.86
C VAL A 66 -6.41 6.27 0.73
N ASP A 67 -6.79 7.10 1.70
CA ASP A 67 -6.27 8.46 1.84
C ASP A 67 -4.97 8.44 2.66
N PRO A 68 -3.79 8.73 2.07
CA PRO A 68 -2.52 8.77 2.78
C PRO A 68 -2.49 9.76 3.94
N ALA A 69 -3.32 10.82 3.90
CA ALA A 69 -3.37 11.82 4.97
C ALA A 69 -3.83 11.22 6.31
N LYS A 70 -4.53 10.08 6.29
CA LYS A 70 -4.92 9.33 7.50
C LYS A 70 -3.76 8.56 8.14
N PHE A 71 -2.69 8.31 7.39
CA PHE A 71 -1.55 7.48 7.80
C PHE A 71 -0.22 8.26 7.62
N PRO A 72 -0.06 9.40 8.31
CA PRO A 72 1.08 10.29 8.08
C PRO A 72 2.43 9.63 8.43
N LYS A 73 2.46 8.73 9.41
CA LYS A 73 3.65 7.95 9.76
C LYS A 73 4.06 7.05 8.60
N LEU A 74 3.11 6.31 8.04
CA LEU A 74 3.34 5.44 6.89
C LEU A 74 3.73 6.22 5.63
N ALA A 75 3.08 7.35 5.36
CA ALA A 75 3.41 8.22 4.24
C ALA A 75 4.83 8.79 4.34
N SER A 76 5.22 9.27 5.53
CA SER A 76 6.59 9.76 5.79
C SER A 76 7.63 8.65 5.64
N TYR A 77 7.33 7.46 6.16
CA TYR A 77 8.17 6.28 6.00
C TYR A 77 8.34 5.91 4.52
N TYR A 78 7.25 5.87 3.75
CA TYR A 78 7.28 5.52 2.33
C TYR A 78 8.19 6.47 1.54
N GLU A 79 8.05 7.78 1.75
CA GLU A 79 8.91 8.78 1.11
C GLU A 79 10.38 8.64 1.49
N ARG A 80 10.68 8.21 2.72
CA ARG A 80 12.04 7.94 3.16
C ARG A 80 12.61 6.70 2.46
N VAL A 81 11.86 5.60 2.38
CA VAL A 81 12.34 4.40 1.69
C VAL A 81 12.53 4.62 0.19
N LYS A 82 11.63 5.35 -0.48
CA LYS A 82 11.79 5.70 -1.90
C LYS A 82 13.15 6.31 -2.23
N ARG A 83 13.69 7.13 -1.31
CA ARG A 83 15.00 7.81 -1.47
C ARG A 83 16.19 6.88 -1.26
N GLU A 84 16.06 5.88 -0.41
CA GLU A 84 17.14 4.95 -0.05
C GLU A 84 17.18 3.72 -0.96
N GLN A 85 16.02 3.29 -1.45
CA GLN A 85 15.90 2.08 -2.25
C GLN A 85 16.39 2.31 -3.68
N LEU A 86 17.53 1.69 -4.00
CA LEU A 86 18.04 1.65 -5.37
C LEU A 86 16.99 1.07 -6.33
N TYR A 87 16.91 1.67 -7.52
CA TYR A 87 15.98 1.29 -8.59
C TYR A 87 14.50 1.38 -8.24
N PHE A 88 14.12 2.09 -7.17
CA PHE A 88 12.71 2.23 -6.78
C PHE A 88 11.84 2.67 -7.96
N GLU A 89 12.20 3.76 -8.65
CA GLU A 89 11.43 4.27 -9.78
C GLU A 89 11.40 3.30 -10.96
N GLU A 90 12.50 2.61 -11.25
CA GLU A 90 12.56 1.65 -12.34
C GLU A 90 11.61 0.47 -12.11
N ILE A 91 11.58 -0.05 -10.87
CA ILE A 91 10.79 -1.22 -10.49
C ILE A 91 9.31 -0.84 -10.30
N TYR A 92 9.02 0.25 -9.58
CA TYR A 92 7.67 0.55 -9.13
C TYR A 92 6.89 1.47 -10.07
N ARG A 93 7.53 2.35 -10.86
CA ARG A 93 6.80 3.28 -11.72
C ARG A 93 5.86 2.57 -12.71
N PRO A 94 6.23 1.45 -13.37
CA PRO A 94 5.30 0.73 -14.23
C PRO A 94 4.06 0.23 -13.47
N ALA A 95 4.26 -0.37 -12.30
CA ALA A 95 3.16 -0.87 -11.47
C ALA A 95 2.27 0.26 -10.94
N LEU A 96 2.87 1.38 -10.51
CA LEU A 96 2.15 2.57 -10.05
C LEU A 96 1.27 3.17 -11.16
N ASN A 97 1.76 3.20 -12.39
CA ASN A 97 0.97 3.67 -13.53
C ASN A 97 -0.24 2.74 -13.78
N VAL A 98 -0.03 1.42 -13.74
CA VAL A 98 -1.13 0.45 -13.85
C VAL A 98 -2.17 0.65 -12.74
N ILE A 99 -1.74 0.87 -11.49
CA ILE A 99 -2.65 1.13 -10.37
C ILE A 99 -3.48 2.39 -10.62
N LYS A 100 -2.86 3.47 -11.08
CA LYS A 100 -3.53 4.75 -11.39
C LYS A 100 -4.54 4.61 -12.52
N GLU A 101 -4.14 3.99 -13.63
CA GLU A 101 -5.01 3.75 -14.79
C GLU A 101 -6.20 2.88 -14.42
N MET A 102 -5.93 1.80 -13.70
CA MET A 102 -6.94 0.87 -13.22
C MET A 102 -7.95 1.58 -12.31
N LYS A 103 -7.48 2.35 -11.32
CA LYS A 103 -8.34 3.15 -10.43
C LYS A 103 -9.21 4.13 -11.20
N ALA A 104 -8.66 4.79 -12.23
CA ALA A 104 -9.40 5.71 -13.10
C ALA A 104 -10.46 4.99 -13.96
N SER A 105 -10.22 3.73 -14.31
CA SER A 105 -11.13 2.93 -15.17
C SER A 105 -12.34 2.32 -14.43
N LEU A 106 -12.33 2.32 -13.08
CA LEU A 106 -13.41 1.72 -12.30
C LEU A 106 -14.67 2.61 -12.31
N LYS A 107 -15.81 1.95 -12.47
CA LYS A 107 -17.15 2.55 -12.38
C LYS A 107 -17.54 2.80 -10.92
#